data_AF-A0A7X8CSS6-F1
#
_entry.id   AF-A0A7X8CSS6-F1
#
_cell.length_a   1.000
_cell.length_b   1.000
_cell.length_c   1.000
_cell.angle_alpha   90.00
_cell.angle_beta   90.00
_cell.angle_gamma   90.00
#
_symmetry.space_group_name_H-M   'P 1'
#
loop_
_entity.id
_entity.type
_entity.pdbx_description
1 polymer ?
#
loop_
_entity_poly.entity_id
_entity_poly.type
_entity_poly.pdbx_seq_one_letter_code
_entity_poly.pdbx_strand_id
1 'polypeptide(L)'
;MTRMKDEFKIAWRNLWRNRRRTIITAASVFFAVFFSVIMRSYQLGSYDHMINSFIQSFTGYIQVQHVRYLDDPIIDNSFYYNDSIVASISGIKNVVSATPHIESFTLASSGMQTKGVAVIAIDPVKEKNFTDPENKLVKYRITQKVLDAVSADGKISGEAFEKLRKNTGRSYSSAERLELELGLSDVEKEQFLPMILELSGEKNGYLSEDDEGILVSDRLATFLKVGIG
;
A
#
# COMPACT_ATOMS: atom_id res chain seq x y z
N MET A 1 8.76 6.62 -58.98
CA MET A 1 9.59 6.72 -57.74
C MET A 1 10.32 8.05 -57.60
N THR A 2 10.63 8.77 -58.70
CA THR A 2 11.35 10.07 -58.69
C THR A 2 10.50 11.26 -58.22
N ARG A 3 9.23 11.36 -58.65
CA ARG A 3 8.29 12.42 -58.23
C ARG A 3 8.12 12.54 -56.71
N MET A 4 8.03 11.40 -56.02
CA MET A 4 7.86 11.36 -54.56
C MET A 4 9.06 11.96 -53.80
N LYS A 5 10.28 11.84 -54.36
CA LYS A 5 11.49 12.44 -53.77
C LYS A 5 11.50 13.96 -53.93
N ASP A 6 11.03 14.46 -55.07
CA ASP A 6 10.96 15.89 -55.35
C ASP A 6 9.88 16.57 -54.51
N GLU A 7 8.71 15.94 -54.36
CA GLU A 7 7.63 16.41 -53.49
C GLU A 7 8.07 16.51 -52.03
N PHE A 8 8.80 15.51 -51.51
CA PHE A 8 9.33 15.53 -50.14
C PHE A 8 10.35 16.67 -49.95
N LYS A 9 11.21 16.92 -50.93
CA LYS A 9 12.21 18.00 -50.90
C LYS A 9 11.56 19.39 -50.88
N ILE A 10 10.47 19.57 -51.64
CA ILE A 10 9.69 20.82 -51.66
C ILE A 10 8.97 21.01 -50.31
N ALA A 11 8.34 19.95 -49.77
CA ALA A 11 7.67 19.99 -48.47
C ALA A 11 8.61 20.38 -47.32
N TRP A 12 9.81 19.79 -47.28
CA TRP A 12 10.82 20.08 -46.25
C TRP A 12 11.29 21.55 -46.28
N ARG A 13 11.56 22.09 -47.48
CA ARG A 13 11.93 23.50 -47.65
C ARG A 13 10.80 24.43 -47.22
N ASN A 14 9.54 24.05 -47.47
CA ASN A 14 8.37 24.82 -47.05
C ASN A 14 8.22 24.86 -45.52
N LEU A 15 8.46 23.74 -44.84
CA LEU A 15 8.42 23.67 -43.37
C LEU A 15 9.51 24.56 -42.73
N TRP A 16 10.72 24.56 -43.30
CA TRP A 16 11.85 25.38 -42.84
C TRP A 16 11.69 26.89 -43.13
N ARG A 17 10.85 27.28 -44.11
CA ARG A 17 10.58 28.68 -44.44
C ARG A 17 9.61 29.33 -43.47
N ASN A 18 8.61 28.59 -42.97
CA ASN A 18 7.59 29.08 -42.02
C ASN A 18 7.73 28.47 -40.63
N ARG A 19 8.93 28.58 -40.03
CA ARG A 19 9.30 27.86 -38.80
C ARG A 19 8.33 28.05 -37.63
N ARG A 20 7.82 29.27 -37.41
CA ARG A 20 6.88 29.55 -36.29
C ARG A 20 5.60 28.72 -36.39
N ARG A 21 4.96 28.71 -37.57
CA ARG A 21 3.72 27.95 -37.80
C ARG A 21 3.97 26.45 -37.73
N THR A 22 5.06 25.98 -38.34
CA THR A 22 5.44 24.57 -38.30
C THR A 22 5.68 24.08 -36.87
N ILE A 23 6.40 24.85 -36.05
CA ILE A 23 6.69 24.49 -34.66
C ILE A 23 5.42 24.41 -33.84
N ILE A 24 4.49 25.37 -33.96
CA ILE A 24 3.22 25.34 -33.21
C ILE A 24 2.42 24.08 -33.56
N THR A 25 2.22 23.79 -34.85
CA THR A 25 1.46 22.60 -35.26
C THR A 25 2.16 21.30 -34.87
N ALA A 26 3.47 21.20 -35.09
CA ALA A 26 4.26 20.03 -34.71
C ALA A 26 4.26 19.82 -33.19
N ALA A 27 4.34 20.89 -32.40
CA ALA A 27 4.26 20.83 -30.94
C ALA A 27 2.90 20.33 -30.48
N SER A 28 1.79 20.80 -31.06
CA SER A 28 0.45 20.30 -30.71
C SER A 28 0.31 18.81 -30.95
N VAL A 29 0.75 18.31 -32.11
CA VAL A 29 0.73 16.87 -32.42
C VAL A 29 1.66 16.10 -31.49
N PHE A 30 2.87 16.63 -31.26
CA PHE A 30 3.84 16.04 -30.33
C PHE A 30 3.25 15.89 -28.92
N PHE A 31 2.70 16.96 -28.35
CA PHE A 31 2.11 16.93 -27.01
C PHE A 31 0.89 16.01 -26.95
N ALA A 32 0.02 16.01 -27.96
CA ALA A 32 -1.12 15.10 -28.01
C ALA A 32 -0.68 13.63 -27.95
N VAL A 33 0.32 13.25 -28.75
CA VAL A 33 0.86 11.89 -28.77
C VAL A 33 1.63 11.59 -27.48
N PHE A 34 2.47 12.51 -27.02
CA PHE A 34 3.26 12.38 -25.79
C PHE A 34 2.38 12.12 -24.57
N PHE A 35 1.35 12.95 -24.36
CA PHE A 35 0.41 12.77 -23.26
C PHE A 35 -0.43 11.50 -23.43
N SER A 36 -0.85 11.16 -24.65
CA SER A 36 -1.59 9.91 -24.91
C SER A 36 -0.78 8.67 -24.51
N VAL A 37 0.51 8.62 -24.88
CA VAL A 37 1.40 7.51 -24.53
C VAL A 37 1.66 7.47 -23.03
N ILE A 38 1.99 8.60 -22.40
CA ILE A 38 2.24 8.66 -20.95
C ILE A 38 0.99 8.24 -20.16
N MET A 39 -0.18 8.76 -20.53
CA MET A 39 -1.43 8.42 -19.86
C MET A 39 -1.71 6.92 -20.00
N ARG A 40 -1.45 6.33 -21.17
CA ARG A 40 -1.62 4.90 -21.39
C ARG A 40 -0.65 4.06 -20.55
N SER A 41 0.62 4.45 -20.47
CA SER A 41 1.61 3.78 -19.62
C SER A 41 1.26 3.88 -18.14
N TYR A 42 0.83 5.06 -17.69
CA TYR A 42 0.39 5.28 -16.31
C TYR A 42 -0.83 4.43 -15.95
N GLN A 43 -1.85 4.38 -16.83
CA GLN A 43 -3.03 3.54 -16.62
C GLN A 43 -2.66 2.06 -16.50
N LEU A 44 -1.84 1.53 -17.41
CA LEU A 44 -1.42 0.13 -17.38
C LEU A 44 -0.62 -0.19 -16.12
N GLY A 45 0.38 0.63 -15.79
CA GLY A 45 1.17 0.43 -14.57
C GLY A 45 0.33 0.54 -13.29
N SER A 46 -0.63 1.47 -13.25
CA SER A 46 -1.53 1.60 -12.11
C SER A 46 -2.49 0.42 -11.98
N TYR A 47 -2.99 -0.14 -13.10
CA TYR A 47 -3.84 -1.32 -13.06
C TYR A 47 -3.08 -2.56 -12.61
N ASP A 48 -1.89 -2.79 -13.15
CA ASP A 48 -1.05 -3.92 -12.73
C ASP A 48 -0.73 -3.83 -11.24
N HIS A 49 -0.39 -2.63 -10.75
CA HIS A 49 -0.15 -2.40 -9.33
C HIS A 49 -1.40 -2.62 -8.48
N MET A 50 -2.56 -2.13 -8.92
CA MET A 50 -3.83 -2.29 -8.22
C MET A 50 -4.26 -3.77 -8.15
N ILE A 51 -4.16 -4.50 -9.27
CA ILE A 51 -4.47 -5.92 -9.35
C ILE A 51 -3.58 -6.71 -8.38
N ASN A 52 -2.26 -6.50 -8.45
CA ASN A 52 -1.32 -7.19 -7.57
C ASN A 52 -1.58 -6.84 -6.08
N SER A 53 -1.83 -5.57 -5.78
CA SER A 53 -2.11 -5.14 -4.40
C SER A 53 -3.40 -5.74 -3.85
N PHE A 54 -4.45 -5.84 -4.67
CA PHE A 54 -5.74 -6.39 -4.28
C PHE A 54 -5.66 -7.91 -4.04
N ILE A 55 -5.05 -8.63 -4.99
CA ILE A 55 -4.83 -10.08 -4.89
C ILE A 55 -3.97 -10.42 -3.65
N GLN A 56 -2.89 -9.66 -3.42
CA GLN A 56 -1.99 -9.88 -2.28
C GLN A 56 -2.56 -9.45 -0.93
N SER A 57 -3.70 -8.74 -0.88
CA SER A 57 -4.18 -8.14 0.38
C SER A 57 -5.52 -8.66 0.88
N PHE A 58 -6.37 -9.25 0.03
CA PHE A 58 -7.72 -9.64 0.45
C PHE A 58 -8.13 -11.05 0.00
N THR A 59 -8.33 -11.27 -1.30
CA THR A 59 -9.02 -12.48 -1.79
C THR A 59 -8.07 -13.62 -2.17
N GLY A 60 -6.79 -13.32 -2.35
CA GLY A 60 -5.92 -14.14 -3.19
C GLY A 60 -6.41 -14.23 -4.62
N TYR A 61 -5.95 -15.26 -5.30
CA TYR A 61 -6.29 -15.53 -6.69
C TYR A 61 -7.67 -16.16 -6.87
N ILE A 62 -8.09 -17.02 -5.93
CA ILE A 62 -9.36 -17.76 -6.00
C ILE A 62 -9.91 -17.91 -4.58
N GLN A 63 -11.18 -17.57 -4.40
CA GLN A 63 -11.91 -17.74 -3.14
C GLN A 63 -12.96 -18.83 -3.30
N VAL A 64 -12.94 -19.82 -2.40
CA VAL A 64 -14.02 -20.80 -2.26
C VAL A 64 -14.95 -20.31 -1.16
N GLN A 65 -16.21 -20.08 -1.51
CA GLN A 65 -17.21 -19.53 -0.59
C GLN A 65 -18.57 -20.17 -0.82
N HIS A 66 -19.46 -20.04 0.17
CA HIS A 66 -20.84 -20.46 0.02
C HIS A 66 -21.56 -19.61 -1.04
N VAL A 67 -22.52 -20.20 -1.75
CA VAL A 67 -23.23 -19.55 -2.87
C VAL A 67 -23.90 -18.24 -2.46
N ARG A 68 -24.42 -18.18 -1.23
CA ARG A 68 -25.10 -16.97 -0.68
C ARG A 68 -24.14 -15.93 -0.10
N TYR A 69 -22.88 -16.28 0.15
CA TYR A 69 -21.93 -15.37 0.79
C TYR A 69 -21.64 -14.12 -0.06
N LEU A 70 -21.71 -14.25 -1.40
CA LEU A 70 -21.48 -13.14 -2.31
C LEU A 70 -22.51 -12.03 -2.14
N ASP A 71 -23.78 -12.39 -1.98
CA ASP A 71 -24.88 -11.44 -1.83
C ASP A 71 -25.04 -10.98 -0.37
N ASP A 72 -24.67 -11.83 0.59
CA ASP A 72 -24.85 -11.61 2.02
C ASP A 72 -23.67 -12.21 2.83
N PRO A 73 -22.58 -11.44 3.05
CA PRO A 73 -21.36 -11.90 3.72
C PRO A 73 -21.51 -11.92 5.25
N ILE A 74 -22.43 -12.75 5.72
CA ILE A 74 -22.64 -13.04 7.14
C ILE A 74 -22.07 -14.43 7.49
N ILE A 75 -21.73 -14.61 8.77
CA ILE A 75 -21.16 -15.87 9.27
C ILE A 75 -22.08 -17.07 9.04
N ASP A 76 -23.40 -16.86 9.00
CA ASP A 76 -24.39 -17.91 8.72
C ASP A 76 -24.30 -18.42 7.28
N ASN A 77 -23.76 -17.62 6.37
CA ASN A 77 -23.45 -18.01 4.99
C ASN A 77 -22.00 -18.49 4.84
N SER A 78 -21.39 -19.00 5.92
CA SER A 78 -20.10 -19.74 5.84
C SER A 78 -20.32 -21.20 5.44
N PHE A 79 -19.25 -21.97 5.38
CA PHE A 79 -19.30 -23.42 5.17
C PHE A 79 -18.38 -24.14 6.15
N TYR A 80 -18.67 -25.42 6.40
CA TYR A 80 -17.85 -26.23 7.30
C TYR A 80 -16.46 -26.46 6.71
N TYR A 81 -15.44 -26.02 7.45
CA TYR A 81 -14.06 -26.34 7.15
C TYR A 81 -13.77 -27.80 7.47
N ASN A 82 -13.16 -28.52 6.52
CA ASN A 82 -12.64 -29.85 6.76
C ASN A 82 -11.29 -30.04 6.03
N ASP A 83 -10.43 -30.88 6.60
CA ASP A 83 -9.10 -31.13 6.02
C ASP A 83 -9.18 -31.80 4.64
N SER A 84 -10.28 -32.51 4.37
CA SER A 84 -10.51 -33.15 3.06
C SER A 84 -10.68 -32.12 1.93
N ILE A 85 -11.35 -31.00 2.18
CA ILE A 85 -11.54 -29.91 1.21
C ILE A 85 -10.19 -29.28 0.91
N VAL A 86 -9.41 -28.99 1.95
CA VAL A 86 -8.07 -28.41 1.79
C VAL A 86 -7.16 -29.37 1.03
N ALA A 87 -7.11 -30.65 1.40
CA ALA A 87 -6.34 -31.66 0.69
C ALA A 87 -6.76 -31.79 -0.78
N SER A 88 -8.07 -31.72 -1.07
CA SER A 88 -8.59 -31.77 -2.44
C SER A 88 -8.15 -30.56 -3.26
N ILE A 89 -8.20 -29.36 -2.66
CA ILE A 89 -7.78 -28.11 -3.30
C ILE A 89 -6.26 -28.11 -3.52
N SER A 90 -5.48 -28.45 -2.50
CA SER A 90 -4.02 -28.52 -2.58
C SER A 90 -3.51 -29.59 -3.53
N GLY A 91 -4.30 -30.63 -3.82
CA GLY A 91 -3.99 -31.65 -4.82
C GLY A 91 -4.13 -31.18 -6.28
N ILE A 92 -4.74 -30.02 -6.53
CA ILE A 92 -4.91 -29.47 -7.88
C ILE A 92 -3.57 -28.90 -8.36
N LYS A 93 -3.18 -29.27 -9.59
CA LYS A 93 -1.97 -28.75 -10.23
C LYS A 93 -1.98 -27.22 -10.26
N ASN A 94 -0.86 -26.61 -9.84
CA ASN A 94 -0.63 -25.17 -9.73
C ASN A 94 -1.24 -24.46 -8.50
N VAL A 95 -1.88 -25.18 -7.57
CA VAL A 95 -2.24 -24.60 -6.28
C VAL A 95 -0.99 -24.54 -5.40
N VAL A 96 -0.59 -23.34 -4.99
CA VAL A 96 0.61 -23.11 -4.15
C VAL A 96 0.28 -23.24 -2.67
N SER A 97 -0.84 -22.65 -2.24
CA SER A 97 -1.31 -22.68 -0.85
C SER A 97 -2.83 -22.50 -0.81
N ALA A 98 -3.44 -22.95 0.30
CA ALA A 98 -4.83 -22.72 0.63
C ALA A 98 -4.91 -22.32 2.11
N THR A 99 -5.46 -21.14 2.40
CA THR A 99 -5.59 -20.59 3.75
C THR A 99 -7.08 -20.36 4.05
N PRO A 100 -7.58 -20.77 5.22
CA PRO A 100 -8.96 -20.48 5.62
C PRO A 100 -9.06 -19.06 6.17
N HIS A 101 -10.10 -18.33 5.75
CA HIS A 101 -10.47 -17.03 6.31
C HIS A 101 -11.92 -17.05 6.77
N ILE A 102 -12.18 -16.40 7.90
CA ILE A 102 -13.53 -16.12 8.38
C ILE A 102 -13.64 -14.62 8.58
N GLU A 103 -14.58 -13.98 7.89
CA GLU A 103 -14.84 -12.56 8.03
C GLU A 103 -16.18 -12.34 8.74
N SER A 104 -16.22 -11.37 9.65
CA SER A 104 -17.44 -10.98 10.33
C SER A 104 -17.39 -9.50 10.71
N PHE A 105 -18.56 -8.91 10.96
CA PHE A 105 -18.68 -7.54 11.45
C PHE A 105 -19.19 -7.55 12.88
N THR A 106 -18.46 -6.91 13.78
CA THR A 106 -18.80 -6.83 15.21
C THR A 106 -18.60 -5.42 15.75
N LEU A 107 -18.97 -5.20 17.00
CA LEU A 107 -18.70 -3.97 17.73
C LEU A 107 -17.50 -4.17 18.65
N ALA A 108 -16.40 -3.47 18.37
CA ALA A 108 -15.29 -3.38 19.31
C ALA A 108 -15.55 -2.22 20.29
N SER A 109 -15.35 -2.47 21.57
CA SER A 109 -15.55 -1.49 22.64
C SER A 109 -14.37 -1.47 23.60
N SER A 110 -13.96 -0.27 24.00
CA SER A 110 -12.94 -0.02 25.01
C SER A 110 -13.34 1.21 25.82
N GLY A 111 -13.61 1.02 27.11
CA GLY A 111 -14.11 2.08 27.99
C GLY A 111 -15.42 2.69 27.46
N MET A 112 -15.38 3.98 27.10
CA MET A 112 -16.54 4.71 26.56
C MET A 112 -16.60 4.73 25.03
N GLN A 113 -15.64 4.12 24.34
CA GLN A 113 -15.53 4.17 22.88
C GLN A 113 -16.01 2.86 22.29
N THR A 114 -16.94 2.94 21.33
CA THR A 114 -17.48 1.77 20.63
C THR A 114 -17.50 2.05 19.13
N LYS A 115 -17.10 1.07 18.32
CA LYS A 115 -17.06 1.18 16.85
C LYS A 115 -17.38 -0.15 16.18
N GLY A 116 -18.10 -0.08 15.07
CA GLY A 116 -18.22 -1.22 14.15
C GLY A 116 -16.88 -1.54 13.50
N VAL A 117 -16.48 -2.80 13.57
CA VAL A 117 -15.22 -3.30 13.03
C VAL A 117 -15.46 -4.56 12.22
N ALA A 118 -14.68 -4.72 11.16
CA ALA A 118 -14.51 -6.01 10.51
C ALA A 118 -13.47 -6.82 11.29
N VAL A 119 -13.77 -8.08 11.56
CA VAL A 119 -12.87 -9.05 12.17
C VAL A 119 -12.61 -10.13 11.14
N ILE A 120 -11.33 -10.41 10.92
CA ILE A 120 -10.89 -11.47 10.01
C ILE A 120 -10.10 -12.46 10.86
N ALA A 121 -10.62 -13.68 10.96
CA ALA A 121 -9.90 -14.81 11.53
C ALA A 121 -9.04 -15.44 10.42
N ILE A 122 -7.76 -15.59 10.71
CA ILE A 122 -6.73 -16.09 9.78
C ILE A 122 -5.93 -17.22 10.44
N ASP A 123 -5.33 -18.07 9.61
CA ASP A 123 -4.28 -19.00 10.05
C ASP A 123 -2.92 -18.28 9.97
N PRO A 124 -2.30 -17.90 11.10
CA PRO A 124 -1.15 -16.99 11.09
C PRO A 124 0.07 -17.57 10.37
N VAL A 125 0.24 -18.90 10.37
CA VAL A 125 1.38 -19.56 9.72
C VAL A 125 1.16 -19.66 8.22
N LYS A 126 -0.03 -20.06 7.78
CA LYS A 126 -0.35 -20.14 6.35
C LYS A 126 -0.39 -18.75 5.71
N GLU A 127 -0.82 -17.73 6.45
CA GLU A 127 -0.97 -16.37 5.94
C GLU A 127 0.37 -15.72 5.54
N LYS A 128 1.49 -16.13 6.14
CA LYS A 128 2.84 -15.66 5.76
C LYS A 128 3.17 -15.95 4.30
N ASN A 129 2.61 -17.02 3.73
CA ASN A 129 2.82 -17.39 2.34
C ASN A 129 1.75 -16.82 1.39
N PHE A 130 0.87 -15.96 1.90
CA PHE A 130 -0.29 -15.44 1.16
C PHE A 130 -0.39 -13.90 1.22
N THR A 131 -1.00 -13.33 2.27
CA THR A 131 -1.12 -11.86 2.41
C THR A 131 -0.02 -11.22 3.27
N ASP A 132 0.72 -12.06 4.00
CA ASP A 132 1.83 -11.71 4.88
C ASP A 132 1.56 -10.44 5.73
N PRO A 133 0.56 -10.49 6.63
CA PRO A 133 0.18 -9.36 7.46
C PRO A 133 1.29 -9.01 8.48
N GLU A 134 2.19 -9.93 8.81
CA GLU A 134 3.38 -9.67 9.64
C GLU A 134 4.25 -8.56 9.04
N ASN A 135 4.45 -8.58 7.72
CA ASN A 135 5.19 -7.53 7.02
C ASN A 135 4.46 -6.18 6.95
N LYS A 136 3.17 -6.14 7.30
CA LYS A 136 2.34 -4.92 7.35
C LYS A 136 2.18 -4.36 8.76
N LEU A 137 2.78 -4.99 9.78
CA LEU A 137 2.76 -4.48 11.15
C LEU A 137 3.42 -3.10 11.24
N VAL A 138 2.91 -2.27 12.15
CA VAL A 138 3.52 -0.98 12.46
C VAL A 138 4.87 -1.24 13.12
N LYS A 139 5.95 -0.73 12.53
CA LYS A 139 7.30 -0.79 13.11
C LYS A 139 7.76 0.56 13.64
N TYR A 140 7.26 1.64 13.04
CA TYR A 140 7.61 3.00 13.43
C TYR A 140 6.36 3.87 13.55
N ARG A 141 6.31 4.73 14.57
CA ARG A 141 5.21 5.66 14.80
C ARG A 141 5.71 7.01 15.28
N ILE A 142 5.31 8.07 14.61
CA ILE A 142 5.67 9.44 15.00
C ILE A 142 4.62 9.92 16.00
N THR A 143 4.95 9.81 17.29
CA THR A 143 4.08 10.29 18.38
C THR A 143 4.52 11.67 18.87
N GLN A 144 3.67 12.33 19.67
CA GLN A 144 4.04 13.60 20.30
C GLN A 144 5.29 13.44 21.19
N LYS A 145 5.45 12.28 21.84
CA LYS A 145 6.65 11.97 22.65
C LYS A 145 7.93 12.01 21.83
N VAL A 146 7.87 11.57 20.57
CA VAL A 146 9.03 11.62 19.65
C VAL A 146 9.37 13.08 19.35
N LEU A 147 8.38 13.92 19.06
CA LEU A 147 8.62 15.35 18.83
C LEU A 147 9.22 16.05 20.04
N ASP A 148 8.71 15.75 21.24
CA ASP A 148 9.18 16.36 22.47
C ASP A 148 10.62 15.92 22.78
N ALA A 149 10.95 14.64 22.58
CA ALA A 149 12.30 14.11 22.75
C ALA A 149 13.30 14.76 21.78
N VAL A 150 12.92 14.87 20.51
CA VAL A 150 13.72 15.50 19.46
C VAL A 150 13.94 16.99 19.73
N SER A 151 12.91 17.68 20.24
CA SER A 151 12.98 19.11 20.59
C SER A 151 13.85 19.35 21.80
N ALA A 152 13.73 18.51 22.84
CA ALA A 152 14.49 18.63 24.08
C ALA A 152 15.99 18.46 23.87
N ASP A 153 16.38 17.61 22.91
CA ASP A 153 17.78 17.38 22.56
C ASP A 153 18.38 18.54 21.73
N GLY A 154 17.54 19.45 21.20
CA GLY A 154 17.95 20.55 20.33
C GLY A 154 18.61 20.11 19.02
N LYS A 155 18.59 18.80 18.72
CA LYS A 155 19.36 18.20 17.62
C LYS A 155 18.69 18.39 16.27
N ILE A 156 17.35 18.43 16.21
CA ILE A 156 16.62 18.70 14.98
C ILE A 156 15.95 20.05 15.10
N SER A 157 16.29 20.98 14.20
CA SER A 157 15.70 22.31 14.15
C SER A 157 15.39 22.72 12.70
N GLY A 158 14.53 23.72 12.54
CA GLY A 158 14.17 24.24 11.23
C GLY A 158 13.28 23.30 10.41
N GLU A 159 13.61 23.12 9.14
CA GLU A 159 12.74 22.45 8.17
C GLU A 159 12.54 20.95 8.47
N ALA A 160 13.58 20.25 8.90
CA ALA A 160 13.52 18.85 9.29
C ALA A 160 12.52 18.60 10.43
N PHE A 161 12.47 19.51 11.43
CA PHE A 161 11.52 19.38 12.54
C PHE A 161 10.07 19.58 12.06
N GLU A 162 9.82 20.54 11.18
CA GLU A 162 8.49 20.76 10.61
C GLU A 162 8.04 19.60 9.71
N LYS A 163 8.96 18.95 8.97
CA LYS A 163 8.70 17.71 8.23
C LYS A 163 8.28 16.56 9.17
N LEU A 164 8.97 16.40 10.30
CA LEU A 164 8.61 15.42 11.32
C LEU A 164 7.25 15.73 11.96
N ARG A 165 7.02 17.00 12.31
CA ARG A 165 5.78 17.48 12.93
C ARG A 165 4.56 17.29 12.03
N LYS A 166 4.68 17.52 10.73
CA LYS A 166 3.59 17.26 9.76
C LYS A 166 3.16 15.79 9.71
N ASN A 167 4.05 14.88 10.08
CA ASN A 167 3.81 13.44 10.09
C ASN A 167 3.42 12.90 11.48
N THR A 168 3.09 13.76 12.44
CA THR A 168 2.62 13.32 13.77
C THR A 168 1.34 12.50 13.65
N GLY A 169 1.29 11.38 14.36
CA GLY A 169 0.19 10.41 14.33
C GLY A 169 0.24 9.45 13.15
N ARG A 170 1.27 9.52 12.29
CA ARG A 170 1.50 8.54 11.21
C ARG A 170 2.28 7.33 11.73
N SER A 171 1.97 6.19 11.12
CA SER A 171 2.56 4.89 11.42
C SER A 171 3.09 4.26 10.13
N TYR A 172 4.22 3.55 10.22
CA TYR A 172 4.96 3.01 9.08
C TYR A 172 5.39 1.57 9.36
N SER A 173 5.31 0.72 8.33
CA SER A 173 5.72 -0.69 8.41
C SER A 173 7.19 -0.92 8.01
N SER A 174 7.88 0.10 7.50
CA SER A 174 9.29 0.03 7.09
C SER A 174 10.01 1.37 7.28
N ALA A 175 11.33 1.32 7.39
CA ALA A 175 12.17 2.50 7.57
C ALA A 175 12.23 3.33 6.28
N GLU A 176 12.25 2.67 5.12
CA GLU A 176 12.29 3.28 3.80
C GLU A 176 11.01 4.08 3.52
N ARG A 177 9.85 3.56 3.96
CA ARG A 177 8.57 4.25 3.84
C ARG A 177 8.54 5.52 4.69
N LEU A 178 9.05 5.45 5.92
CA LEU A 178 9.17 6.59 6.81
C LEU A 178 10.11 7.65 6.21
N GLU A 179 11.29 7.24 5.73
CA GLU A 179 12.26 8.13 5.09
C GLU A 179 11.67 8.87 3.89
N LEU A 180 10.99 8.14 3.01
CA LEU A 180 10.35 8.69 1.81
C LEU A 180 9.29 9.74 2.15
N GLU A 181 8.44 9.47 3.15
CA GLU A 181 7.34 10.35 3.55
C GLU A 181 7.83 11.59 4.34
N LEU A 182 8.95 11.48 5.06
CA LEU A 182 9.57 12.64 5.68
C LEU A 182 10.18 13.60 4.66
N GLY A 183 10.66 13.09 3.51
CA GLY A 183 11.25 13.93 2.46
C GLY A 183 12.48 14.70 2.94
N LEU A 184 13.31 14.06 3.76
CA LEU A 184 14.59 14.61 4.21
C LEU A 184 15.58 14.69 3.05
N SER A 185 16.42 15.72 3.02
CA SER A 185 17.59 15.80 2.15
C SER A 185 18.68 14.82 2.57
N ASP A 186 19.62 14.49 1.70
CA ASP A 186 20.64 13.47 2.00
C ASP A 186 21.46 13.79 3.25
N VAL A 187 21.77 15.07 3.47
CA VAL A 187 22.47 15.55 4.68
C VAL A 187 21.59 15.37 5.94
N GLU A 188 20.31 15.73 5.86
CA GLU A 188 19.36 15.55 6.96
C GLU A 188 19.16 14.07 7.29
N LYS A 189 19.15 13.19 6.27
CA LYS A 189 19.03 11.74 6.46
C LYS A 189 20.20 11.18 7.24
N GLU A 190 21.42 11.45 6.80
CA GLU A 190 22.63 10.98 7.50
C GLU A 190 22.67 11.44 8.96
N GLN A 191 22.21 12.66 9.22
CA GLN A 191 22.27 13.25 10.54
C GLN A 191 21.12 12.81 11.48
N PHE A 192 19.90 12.70 10.97
CA PHE A 192 18.69 12.60 11.80
C PHE A 192 17.94 11.28 11.68
N LEU A 193 18.02 10.59 10.54
CA LEU A 193 17.21 9.40 10.30
C LEU A 193 17.48 8.29 11.33
N PRO A 194 18.73 7.94 11.72
CA PRO A 194 18.97 6.89 12.70
C PRO A 194 18.29 7.16 14.05
N MET A 195 18.35 8.40 14.51
CA MET A 195 17.71 8.83 15.77
C MET A 195 16.18 8.80 15.66
N ILE A 196 15.62 9.27 14.55
CA ILE A 196 14.17 9.25 14.33
C ILE A 196 13.67 7.80 14.33
N LEU A 197 14.37 6.88 13.67
CA LEU A 197 14.01 5.46 13.63
C LEU A 197 14.06 4.84 15.03
N GLU A 198 15.10 5.15 15.82
CA GLU A 198 15.21 4.66 17.20
C GLU A 198 14.09 5.18 18.09
N LEU A 199 13.79 6.48 18.04
CA LEU A 199 12.76 7.10 18.89
C LEU A 199 11.33 6.73 18.47
N SER A 200 11.10 6.47 17.17
CA SER A 200 9.79 6.12 16.64
C SER A 200 9.51 4.62 16.64
N GLY A 201 10.49 3.77 16.98
CA GLY A 201 10.33 2.32 16.97
C GLY A 201 9.24 1.82 17.92
N GLU A 202 8.34 0.98 17.39
CA GLU A 202 7.28 0.31 18.14
C GLU A 202 7.54 -1.20 18.17
N LYS A 203 7.38 -1.83 19.34
CA LYS A 203 7.55 -3.28 19.50
C LYS A 203 6.20 -3.97 19.38
N ASN A 204 5.91 -4.47 18.18
CA ASN A 204 4.71 -5.25 17.90
C ASN A 204 5.07 -6.72 17.64
N GLY A 205 4.24 -7.62 18.15
CA GLY A 205 4.30 -9.05 17.87
C GLY A 205 3.36 -9.43 16.72
N TYR A 206 3.62 -10.59 16.12
CA TYR A 206 2.68 -11.25 15.22
C TYR A 206 2.11 -12.49 15.89
N LEU A 207 0.91 -12.91 15.46
CA LEU A 207 0.23 -14.08 16.02
C LEU A 207 1.02 -15.37 15.76
N SER A 208 0.99 -16.28 16.74
CA SER A 208 1.46 -17.66 16.62
C SER A 208 0.29 -18.66 16.65
N GLU A 209 0.52 -19.94 16.35
CA GLU A 209 -0.57 -20.94 16.27
C GLU A 209 -1.36 -21.08 17.58
N ASP A 210 -0.69 -20.93 18.72
CA ASP A 210 -1.27 -21.08 20.06
C ASP A 210 -1.64 -19.72 20.71
N ASP A 211 -1.65 -18.64 19.93
CA ASP A 211 -1.89 -17.30 20.45
C ASP A 211 -3.39 -17.02 20.57
N GLU A 212 -3.82 -16.52 21.72
CA GLU A 212 -5.19 -16.03 21.94
C GLU A 212 -5.30 -14.51 21.68
N GLY A 213 -4.23 -13.90 21.18
CA GLY A 213 -4.15 -12.49 20.87
C GLY A 213 -5.00 -12.05 19.67
N ILE A 214 -5.13 -10.73 19.53
CA ILE A 214 -5.75 -10.09 18.36
C ILE A 214 -4.81 -9.04 17.81
N LEU A 215 -4.77 -8.90 16.49
CA LEU A 215 -4.08 -7.79 15.84
C LEU A 215 -5.05 -6.62 15.66
N VAL A 216 -4.63 -5.42 16.02
CA VAL A 216 -5.46 -4.22 15.99
C VAL A 216 -4.84 -3.19 15.07
N SER A 217 -5.58 -2.85 14.01
CA SER A 217 -5.16 -1.81 13.06
C SER A 217 -4.89 -0.46 13.77
N ASP A 218 -3.88 0.28 13.32
CA ASP A 218 -3.46 1.57 13.91
C ASP A 218 -4.62 2.55 14.13
N ARG A 219 -5.49 2.69 13.13
CA ARG A 219 -6.66 3.59 13.23
C ARG A 219 -7.66 3.13 14.28
N LEU A 220 -7.88 1.82 14.42
CA LEU A 220 -8.79 1.26 15.41
C LEU A 220 -8.20 1.38 16.81
N ALA A 221 -6.92 1.04 16.97
CA ALA A 221 -6.21 1.17 18.23
C ALA A 221 -6.17 2.62 18.73
N THR A 222 -5.92 3.57 17.84
CA THR A 222 -5.99 5.01 18.16
C THR A 222 -7.40 5.43 18.57
N PHE A 223 -8.43 4.94 17.87
CA PHE A 223 -9.81 5.27 18.19
C PHE A 223 -10.23 4.70 19.54
N LEU A 224 -9.86 3.45 19.85
CA LEU A 224 -10.23 2.74 21.09
C LEU A 224 -9.26 2.97 22.25
N LYS A 225 -8.16 3.70 22.01
CA LYS A 225 -7.07 3.94 22.96
C LYS A 225 -6.48 2.64 23.54
N VAL A 226 -6.30 1.64 22.67
CA VAL A 226 -5.66 0.35 23.00
C VAL A 226 -4.29 0.22 22.33
N GLY A 227 -3.56 -0.86 22.64
CA GLY A 227 -2.30 -1.19 21.97
C GLY A 227 -2.47 -1.34 20.45
N ILE A 228 -1.44 -0.96 19.69
CA ILE A 228 -1.32 -1.19 18.25
C ILE A 228 -0.49 -2.46 18.06
N GLY A 229 -0.71 -3.16 16.95
CA GLY A 229 -0.04 -4.43 16.67
C GLY A 229 -1.06 -5.51 16.88
#